data_AF-A0AA43EX63-F1
#
_entry.id   AF-A0AA43EX63-F1
#
_cell.length_a   1.000
_cell.length_b   1.000
_cell.length_c   1.000
_cell.angle_alpha   90.00
_cell.angle_beta   90.00
_cell.angle_gamma   90.00
#
_symmetry.space_group_name_H-M   'P 1'
#
loop_
_entity.id
_entity.type
_entity.pdbx_description
1 polymer ?
#
loop_
_entity_poly.entity_id
_entity_poly.type
_entity_poly.pdbx_seq_one_letter_code
_entity_poly.pdbx_strand_id
1 'polypeptide(L)'
;QMRVTVLEFLDTTIFDLSNENCIAFLNPLLESWDIDLATFCIEIVLNRRVAPGHHKTFEFMERGPDKTSGEELGLKAFLQDPLLSGDVSEEELLFLRALTFENKRPTPLYYYRELQSLRDPLHFQPPTKKASAR
;
A
#
# COMPACT_ATOMS: atom_id res chain seq x y z
N GLN A 1 -20.44 30.28 8.47
CA GLN A 1 -19.68 29.78 9.63
C GLN A 1 -18.79 28.58 9.29
N MET A 2 -19.25 27.55 8.58
CA MET A 2 -18.45 26.34 8.22
C MET A 2 -17.04 26.62 7.66
N ARG A 3 -16.89 27.60 6.75
CA ARG A 3 -15.57 27.94 6.17
C ARG A 3 -14.56 28.48 7.19
N VAL A 4 -15.00 29.17 8.23
CA VAL A 4 -14.11 29.76 9.25
C VAL A 4 -13.57 28.65 10.15
N THR A 5 -14.44 27.74 10.60
CA THR A 5 -14.08 26.58 11.43
C THR A 5 -13.14 25.61 10.72
N VAL A 6 -13.28 25.42 9.40
CA VAL A 6 -12.39 24.55 8.61
C VAL A 6 -10.99 25.15 8.44
N LEU A 7 -10.88 26.48 8.29
CA LEU A 7 -9.58 27.15 8.18
C LEU A 7 -8.85 27.15 9.53
N GLU A 8 -9.57 27.44 10.62
CA GLU A 8 -9.04 27.31 11.98
C GLU A 8 -8.57 25.87 12.26
N PHE A 9 -9.31 24.85 11.83
CA PHE A 9 -8.90 23.44 11.93
C PHE A 9 -7.58 23.13 11.20
N LEU A 10 -7.39 23.66 9.98
CA LEU A 10 -6.16 23.43 9.20
C LEU A 10 -4.94 24.16 9.78
N ASP A 11 -5.16 25.28 10.47
CA ASP A 11 -4.12 26.06 11.15
C ASP A 11 -3.84 25.56 12.58
N THR A 12 -4.69 24.69 13.13
CA THR A 12 -4.54 24.12 14.47
C THR A 12 -3.49 23.01 14.47
N THR A 13 -2.52 23.08 15.40
CA THR A 13 -1.52 22.02 15.51
C THR A 13 -2.15 20.72 16.03
N ILE A 14 -1.55 19.56 15.73
CA ILE A 14 -2.09 18.25 16.16
C ILE A 14 -2.27 18.14 17.69
N PHE A 15 -1.60 18.99 18.46
CA PHE A 15 -1.66 19.04 19.92
C PHE A 15 -2.84 19.85 20.46
N ASP A 16 -3.41 20.76 19.67
CA ASP A 16 -4.50 21.66 20.07
C ASP A 16 -5.86 21.21 19.49
N LEU A 17 -5.87 20.02 18.89
CA LEU A 17 -6.99 19.46 18.16
C LEU A 17 -7.98 18.82 19.15
N SER A 18 -9.15 19.44 19.33
CA SER A 18 -10.23 18.90 20.18
C SER A 18 -11.14 17.94 19.41
N ASN A 19 -11.91 17.14 20.14
CA ASN A 19 -12.93 16.27 19.55
C ASN A 19 -14.00 17.10 18.83
N GLU A 20 -14.40 18.24 19.39
CA GLU A 20 -15.39 19.14 18.80
C GLU A 20 -14.92 19.67 17.44
N ASN A 21 -13.62 19.97 17.31
CA ASN A 21 -13.03 20.41 16.05
C ASN A 21 -13.07 19.29 14.99
N CYS A 22 -12.70 18.06 15.37
CA CYS A 22 -12.80 16.89 14.50
C CYS A 22 -14.25 16.63 14.04
N ILE A 23 -15.21 16.68 14.96
CA ILE A 23 -16.63 16.46 14.67
C ILE A 23 -17.15 17.56 13.72
N ALA A 24 -16.82 18.82 13.97
CA ALA A 24 -17.24 19.93 13.13
C ALA A 24 -16.67 19.84 11.71
N PHE A 25 -15.45 19.32 11.55
CA PHE A 25 -14.82 19.10 10.24
C PHE A 25 -15.37 17.87 9.50
N LEU A 26 -15.53 16.73 10.21
CA LEU A 26 -15.90 15.46 9.59
C LEU A 26 -17.40 15.33 9.32
N ASN A 27 -18.28 15.83 10.19
CA ASN A 27 -19.73 15.68 10.03
C ASN A 27 -20.28 16.18 8.69
N PRO A 28 -19.82 17.33 8.15
CA PRO A 28 -20.27 17.79 6.83
C PRO A 28 -19.74 16.94 5.67
N LEU A 29 -18.60 16.27 5.87
CA LEU A 29 -17.87 15.50 4.86
C LEU A 29 -18.33 14.05 4.78
N LEU A 30 -18.76 13.46 5.89
CA LEU A 30 -19.19 12.07 5.97
C LEU A 30 -20.70 11.97 5.75
N GLU A 31 -21.11 11.20 4.75
CA GLU A 31 -22.52 10.86 4.51
C GLU A 31 -22.94 9.65 5.36
N SER A 32 -22.09 8.61 5.39
CA SER A 32 -22.24 7.46 6.27
C SER A 32 -20.89 6.75 6.44
N TRP A 33 -20.77 5.93 7.48
CA TRP A 33 -19.69 4.96 7.63
C TRP A 33 -20.23 3.70 8.32
N ASP A 34 -19.61 2.56 8.04
CA ASP A 34 -19.93 1.27 8.66
C ASP A 34 -18.66 0.47 8.95
N ILE A 35 -18.74 -0.44 9.92
CA ILE A 35 -17.67 -1.39 10.27
C ILE A 35 -18.21 -2.81 10.37
N ASP A 36 -17.70 -3.69 9.53
CA ASP A 36 -17.90 -5.12 9.69
C ASP A 36 -16.87 -5.64 10.70
N LEU A 37 -17.32 -5.97 11.92
CA LEU A 37 -16.46 -6.48 12.99
C LEU A 37 -15.95 -7.91 12.74
N ALA A 38 -16.60 -8.68 11.86
CA ALA A 38 -16.15 -10.02 11.51
C ALA A 38 -14.95 -9.97 10.56
N THR A 39 -14.90 -8.98 9.66
CA THR A 39 -13.80 -8.81 8.68
C THR A 39 -12.88 -7.63 8.98
N PHE A 40 -13.18 -6.84 10.02
CA PHE A 40 -12.60 -5.52 10.26
C PHE A 40 -12.62 -4.61 9.03
N CYS A 41 -13.62 -4.74 8.15
CA CYS A 41 -13.74 -3.84 6.99
C CYS A 41 -14.39 -2.53 7.45
N ILE A 42 -13.81 -1.40 7.06
CA ILE A 42 -14.39 -0.07 7.29
C ILE A 42 -14.78 0.53 5.95
N GLU A 43 -16.06 0.86 5.81
CA GLU A 43 -16.61 1.55 4.66
C GLU A 43 -16.89 3.01 5.02
N ILE A 44 -16.40 3.96 4.20
CA ILE A 44 -16.64 5.38 4.38
C ILE A 44 -17.24 5.97 3.10
N VAL A 45 -18.45 6.53 3.25
CA VAL A 45 -19.15 7.26 2.18
C VAL A 45 -19.03 8.74 2.44
N LEU A 46 -18.43 9.46 1.50
CA LEU A 46 -18.29 10.91 1.57
C LEU A 46 -19.49 11.61 0.94
N ASN A 47 -19.89 12.72 1.54
CA ASN A 47 -20.96 13.59 1.06
C ASN A 47 -20.63 14.13 -0.34
N ARG A 48 -21.35 13.62 -1.35
CA ARG A 48 -21.10 13.94 -2.77
C ARG A 48 -21.23 15.42 -3.12
N ARG A 49 -21.97 16.22 -2.31
CA ARG A 49 -22.12 17.67 -2.52
C ARG A 49 -20.88 18.45 -2.12
N VAL A 50 -20.06 17.88 -1.23
CA VAL A 50 -18.87 18.51 -0.66
C VAL A 50 -17.59 17.85 -1.19
N ALA A 51 -17.62 16.54 -1.43
CA ALA A 51 -16.53 15.73 -1.96
C ALA A 51 -17.04 14.81 -3.09
N PRO A 52 -17.04 15.27 -4.36
CA PRO A 52 -17.50 14.44 -5.47
C PRO A 52 -16.49 13.33 -5.77
N GLY A 53 -16.80 12.09 -5.35
CA GLY A 53 -16.30 10.89 -6.04
C GLY A 53 -15.49 9.85 -5.27
N HIS A 54 -15.43 9.83 -3.94
CA HIS A 54 -14.59 8.83 -3.25
C HIS A 54 -15.36 8.05 -2.19
N HIS A 55 -15.83 6.87 -2.58
CA HIS A 55 -16.08 5.76 -1.67
C HIS A 55 -14.71 5.22 -1.23
N LYS A 56 -14.46 5.11 0.08
CA LYS A 56 -13.22 4.55 0.62
C LYS A 56 -13.55 3.28 1.39
N THR A 57 -13.01 2.16 0.94
CA THR A 57 -13.04 0.88 1.67
C THR A 57 -11.66 0.64 2.24
N PHE A 58 -11.59 0.42 3.54
CA PHE A 58 -10.38 0.01 4.24
C PHE A 58 -10.57 -1.42 4.72
N GLU A 59 -9.77 -2.34 4.18
CA GLU A 59 -9.77 -3.73 4.61
C GLU A 59 -8.58 -3.96 5.54
N PHE A 60 -8.85 -4.50 6.73
CA PHE A 60 -7.81 -4.85 7.68
C PHE A 60 -7.53 -6.36 7.59
N MET A 61 -6.31 -6.71 7.19
CA MET A 61 -5.84 -8.08 7.20
C MET A 61 -4.99 -8.30 8.46
N GLU A 62 -5.45 -9.17 9.37
CA GLU A 62 -4.66 -9.58 10.52
C GLU A 62 -3.38 -10.27 10.02
N ARG A 63 -2.25 -9.59 10.18
CA ARG A 63 -0.93 -10.17 10.00
C ARG A 63 -0.60 -10.89 11.31
N GLY A 64 -0.80 -12.21 11.36
CA GLY A 64 -0.44 -13.01 12.53
C GLY A 64 1.02 -12.80 12.97
N PRO A 65 1.38 -13.18 14.22
CA PRO A 65 2.67 -12.89 14.85
C PRO A 65 3.90 -13.46 14.11
N ASP A 66 3.68 -14.36 13.13
CA ASP A 66 4.73 -14.95 12.28
C ASP A 66 5.18 -14.06 11.13
N LYS A 67 4.52 -12.93 10.88
CA LYS A 67 5.09 -11.90 9.99
C LYS A 67 6.06 -11.06 10.79
N THR A 68 7.16 -11.68 11.23
CA THR A 68 8.34 -10.94 11.67
C THR A 68 8.66 -9.94 10.57
N SER A 69 8.55 -8.66 10.87
CA SER A 69 8.89 -7.52 10.01
C SER A 69 10.37 -7.46 9.61
N GLY A 70 11.08 -8.59 9.66
CA GLY A 70 12.41 -8.78 9.12
C GLY A 70 12.33 -9.25 7.67
N GLU A 71 13.29 -8.80 6.87
CA GLU A 71 13.48 -9.30 5.50
C GLU A 71 13.63 -10.84 5.52
N GLU A 72 12.89 -11.53 4.64
CA GLU A 72 12.93 -12.99 4.52
C GLU A 72 14.38 -13.49 4.44
N LEU A 73 14.74 -14.51 5.22
CA LEU A 73 16.13 -14.99 5.32
C LEU A 73 16.69 -15.42 3.95
N GLY A 74 15.87 -16.04 3.12
CA GLY A 74 16.25 -16.43 1.76
C GLY A 74 16.49 -15.23 0.85
N LEU A 75 15.69 -14.16 0.99
CA LEU A 75 15.87 -12.93 0.24
C LEU A 75 17.15 -12.22 0.67
N LYS A 76 17.38 -12.12 1.97
CA LYS A 76 18.61 -11.54 2.51
C LYS A 76 19.86 -12.28 2.01
N ALA A 77 19.84 -13.61 2.05
CA ALA A 77 20.95 -14.42 1.55
C ALA A 77 21.14 -14.30 0.03
N PHE A 78 20.06 -14.15 -0.74
CA PHE A 78 20.13 -13.82 -2.18
C PHE A 78 20.81 -12.48 -2.43
N LEU A 79 20.40 -11.42 -1.72
CA LEU A 79 20.97 -10.08 -1.91
C LEU A 79 22.44 -9.99 -1.52
N GLN A 80 22.90 -10.85 -0.60
CA GLN A 80 24.30 -10.95 -0.20
C GLN A 80 25.19 -11.73 -1.16
N ASP A 81 24.63 -12.46 -2.12
CA ASP A 81 25.38 -13.25 -3.11
C ASP A 81 25.41 -12.53 -4.47
N PRO A 82 26.53 -11.89 -4.85
CA PRO A 82 26.64 -11.15 -6.10
C PRO A 82 26.48 -12.02 -7.36
N LEU A 83 26.69 -13.34 -7.26
CA LEU A 83 26.48 -14.26 -8.40
C LEU A 83 25.01 -14.49 -8.68
N LEU A 84 24.14 -14.30 -7.67
CA LEU A 84 22.70 -14.47 -7.78
C LEU A 84 21.99 -13.12 -7.93
N SER A 85 22.30 -12.14 -7.09
CA SER A 85 21.62 -10.84 -7.12
C SER A 85 22.02 -9.97 -8.29
N GLY A 86 23.24 -10.13 -8.83
CA GLY A 86 23.68 -9.41 -10.02
C GLY A 86 23.40 -7.90 -9.95
N ASP A 87 22.61 -7.40 -10.90
CA ASP A 87 22.23 -6.00 -11.08
C ASP A 87 20.74 -5.75 -10.79
N VAL A 88 20.17 -6.40 -9.77
CA VAL A 88 18.77 -6.17 -9.35
C VAL A 88 18.48 -4.67 -9.22
N SER A 89 17.49 -4.20 -9.96
CA SER A 89 16.98 -2.83 -9.86
C SER A 89 16.05 -2.66 -8.67
N GLU A 90 15.79 -1.42 -8.26
CA GLU A 90 14.87 -1.12 -7.15
C GLU A 90 13.45 -1.63 -7.40
N GLU A 91 12.95 -1.57 -8.64
CA GLU A 91 11.63 -2.09 -9.01
C GLU A 91 11.56 -3.61 -8.84
N GLU A 92 12.59 -4.32 -9.30
CA GLU A 92 12.69 -5.77 -9.13
C GLU A 92 12.83 -6.17 -7.66
N LEU A 93 13.58 -5.39 -6.88
CA LEU A 93 13.71 -5.60 -5.43
C LEU A 93 12.38 -5.42 -4.70
N LEU A 94 11.60 -4.40 -5.07
CA LEU A 94 10.26 -4.18 -4.52
C LEU A 94 9.34 -5.36 -4.81
N PHE A 95 9.37 -5.90 -6.03
CA PHE A 95 8.63 -7.11 -6.40
C PHE A 95 9.04 -8.30 -5.52
N LEU A 96 10.34 -8.58 -5.40
CA LEU A 96 10.83 -9.73 -4.62
C LEU A 96 10.49 -9.62 -3.13
N ARG A 97 10.45 -8.41 -2.56
CA ARG A 97 10.03 -8.15 -1.18
C ARG A 97 8.53 -8.31 -0.94
N ALA A 98 7.71 -8.15 -1.99
CA ALA A 98 6.27 -8.32 -1.91
C ALA A 98 5.83 -9.79 -1.92
N LEU A 99 6.72 -10.72 -2.30
CA LEU A 99 6.45 -12.15 -2.28
C LEU A 99 6.20 -12.64 -0.85
N THR A 100 5.12 -13.38 -0.65
CA THR A 100 4.73 -13.94 0.65
C THR A 100 4.73 -15.46 0.60
N PHE A 101 5.13 -16.07 1.72
CA PHE A 101 5.23 -17.52 1.84
C PHE A 101 4.59 -17.94 3.17
N GLU A 102 3.53 -18.74 3.11
CA GLU A 102 2.84 -19.19 4.33
C GLU A 102 3.59 -20.32 5.01
N ASN A 103 3.77 -21.45 4.32
CA ASN A 103 4.39 -22.67 4.86
C ASN A 103 5.68 -23.05 4.12
N LYS A 104 6.25 -22.11 3.37
CA LYS A 104 7.47 -22.33 2.57
C LYS A 104 8.56 -21.39 3.03
N ARG A 105 9.80 -21.88 3.01
CA ARG A 105 11.00 -21.08 3.25
C ARG A 105 11.79 -20.98 1.96
N PRO A 106 11.66 -19.88 1.21
CA PRO A 106 12.35 -19.74 -0.07
C PRO A 106 13.87 -19.73 0.16
N THR A 107 14.60 -20.37 -0.75
CA THR A 107 16.07 -20.33 -0.78
C THR A 107 16.54 -19.18 -1.68
N PRO A 108 17.83 -18.77 -1.62
CA PRO A 108 18.35 -17.76 -2.54
C PRO A 108 18.10 -18.08 -4.02
N LEU A 109 18.16 -19.37 -4.38
CA LEU A 109 17.90 -19.84 -5.73
C LEU A 109 16.45 -19.61 -6.18
N TYR A 110 15.49 -19.59 -5.25
CA TYR A 110 14.11 -19.23 -5.57
C TYR A 110 14.04 -17.79 -6.08
N TYR A 111 14.60 -16.84 -5.34
CA TYR A 111 14.63 -15.42 -5.73
C TYR A 111 15.38 -15.18 -7.03
N TYR A 112 16.47 -15.91 -7.27
CA TYR A 112 17.17 -15.87 -8.55
C TYR A 112 16.26 -16.27 -9.73
N ARG A 113 15.46 -17.33 -9.57
CA ARG A 113 14.52 -17.78 -10.61
C ARG A 113 13.35 -16.83 -10.80
N GLU A 114 12.85 -16.21 -9.73
CA GLU A 114 11.81 -15.19 -9.83
C GLU A 114 12.32 -13.95 -10.56
N LEU A 115 13.55 -13.50 -10.27
CA LEU A 115 14.19 -12.40 -11.00
C LEU A 115 14.36 -12.74 -12.49
N GLN A 116 14.84 -13.95 -12.81
CA GLN A 116 14.93 -14.40 -14.19
C GLN A 116 13.56 -14.43 -14.87
N SER A 117 12.53 -14.91 -14.16
CA SER A 117 11.17 -14.98 -14.68
C SER A 117 10.58 -13.59 -14.94
N LEU A 118 10.89 -12.61 -14.09
CA LEU A 118 10.48 -11.21 -14.25
C LEU A 118 11.14 -10.54 -15.46
N ARG A 119 12.38 -10.93 -15.77
CA ARG A 119 13.14 -10.42 -16.93
C ARG A 119 12.84 -11.17 -18.23
N ASP A 120 12.19 -12.32 -18.16
CA ASP A 120 11.94 -13.18 -19.33
C ASP A 120 10.88 -12.55 -20.26
N PRO A 121 11.23 -12.23 -21.53
CA PRO A 121 10.27 -11.71 -22.49
C PRO A 121 9.10 -12.65 -22.81
N LEU A 122 9.24 -13.95 -22.51
CA LEU A 122 8.15 -14.92 -22.64
C LEU A 122 7.08 -14.76 -21.56
N HIS A 123 7.46 -14.26 -20.39
CA HIS A 123 6.52 -13.97 -19.31
C HIS A 123 5.99 -12.53 -19.39
N PHE A 124 6.84 -11.57 -19.78
CA PHE A 124 6.48 -10.15 -19.81
C PHE A 124 6.96 -9.49 -21.09
N GLN A 125 6.02 -8.97 -21.89
CA GLN A 125 6.40 -8.19 -23.06
C GLN A 125 6.99 -6.84 -22.63
N PRO A 126 8.10 -6.39 -23.24
CA PRO A 126 8.61 -5.06 -22.98
C PRO A 126 7.54 -4.02 -23.34
N PRO A 127 7.41 -2.94 -22.55
CA PRO A 127 6.40 -1.93 -22.81
C PRO A 127 6.57 -1.43 -24.24
N THR A 128 5.54 -1.62 -25.07
CA THR A 128 5.53 -1.12 -26.44
C THR A 128 5.72 0.39 -26.34
N LYS A 129 6.88 0.90 -26.78
CA LYS A 129 7.06 2.33 -27.00
C LYS A 129 5.92 2.74 -27.93
N LYS A 130 4.92 3.47 -27.40
CA LYS A 130 3.94 4.14 -28.25
C LYS A 130 4.76 4.90 -29.28
N ALA A 131 4.64 4.50 -30.55
CA ALA A 131 5.22 5.24 -31.65
C ALA A 131 4.80 6.69 -31.44
N SER A 132 5.79 7.56 -31.22
CA SER A 132 5.59 9.00 -31.17
C SER A 132 5.01 9.40 -32.52
N ALA A 133 3.69 9.48 -32.59
CA ALA A 133 2.99 10.09 -33.70
C ALA A 133 3.09 11.61 -33.51
N ARG A 134 4.18 12.19 -34.02
CA ARG A 134 4.17 13.46 -34.77
C ARG A 134 5.53 13.75 -35.37
#